data_AF-A0A814V4J0-F1
#
_entry.id   AF-A0A814V4J0-F1
#
_cell.length_a   1.000
_cell.length_b   1.000
_cell.length_c   1.000
_cell.angle_alpha   90.00
_cell.angle_beta   90.00
_cell.angle_gamma   90.00
#
_symmetry.space_group_name_H-M   'P 1'
#
loop_
_entity.id
_entity.type
_entity.pdbx_description
1 polymer ?
#
loop_
_entity_poly.entity_id
_entity_poly.type
_entity_poly.pdbx_seq_one_letter_code
_entity_poly.pdbx_strand_id
1 'polypeptide(L)'
;MEQESANLLQNHARSTIVQSRSIRSQKKLCKIFSNKYIAQCFIPTRLNRVLNNLHRLAEGFLDNNQDADRLLQKIIKSGFKFHVLYRNRIIPFSPDGRRLMMKLRDEFILVFAMIVALNYLDLIFIQYSLQRKLQRKLRHCQQLIRRIIGNHLTQKSHDRIDFIFDFISDADFLAYIFDSELTRNHAIIEEIIDDLRALMSDALLALLSDALSALMPDSLRVLMSDALRVFVRDSLI
;
A
#
# COMPACT_ATOMS: atom_id res chain seq x y z
N MET A 1 1.05 -56.84 16.45
CA MET A 1 0.05 -55.80 16.80
C MET A 1 0.58 -54.76 17.77
N GLU A 2 1.23 -55.11 18.89
CA GLU A 2 1.73 -54.12 19.87
C GLU A 2 2.87 -53.22 19.34
N GLN A 3 3.85 -53.78 18.61
CA GLN A 3 4.94 -53.00 18.00
C GLN A 3 4.46 -52.01 16.93
N GLU A 4 3.39 -52.36 16.23
CA GLU A 4 2.79 -51.52 15.18
C GLU A 4 2.01 -50.34 15.78
N SER A 5 1.29 -50.59 16.88
CA SER A 5 0.63 -49.54 17.67
C SER A 5 1.63 -48.58 18.33
N ALA A 6 2.75 -49.10 18.84
CA ALA A 6 3.82 -48.27 19.40
C ALA A 6 4.49 -47.37 18.35
N ASN A 7 4.73 -47.89 17.15
CA ASN A 7 5.28 -47.12 16.03
C ASN A 7 4.30 -46.05 15.52
N LEU A 8 2.99 -46.33 15.47
CA LEU A 8 1.96 -45.36 15.09
C LEU A 8 1.88 -44.19 16.09
N LEU A 9 1.92 -44.47 17.39
CA LEU A 9 1.92 -43.44 18.44
C LEU A 9 3.19 -42.59 18.40
N GLN A 10 4.35 -43.20 18.16
CA GLN A 10 5.63 -42.49 18.06
C GLN A 10 5.71 -41.61 16.81
N ASN A 11 5.14 -42.06 15.69
CA ASN A 11 5.03 -41.29 14.46
C ASN A 11 4.03 -40.14 14.59
N HIS A 12 2.92 -40.34 15.29
CA HIS A 12 1.95 -39.28 15.56
C HIS A 12 2.54 -38.20 16.47
N ALA A 13 3.23 -38.60 17.55
CA ALA A 13 3.93 -37.69 18.45
C ALA A 13 5.03 -36.89 17.72
N ARG A 14 5.81 -37.54 16.83
CA ARG A 14 6.80 -36.86 15.97
C ARG A 14 6.14 -35.86 15.02
N SER A 15 5.01 -36.19 14.41
CA SER A 15 4.24 -35.28 13.54
C SER A 15 3.78 -34.04 14.31
N THR A 16 3.20 -34.21 15.50
CA THR A 16 2.74 -33.09 16.35
C THR A 16 3.90 -32.20 16.85
N ILE A 17 5.06 -32.80 17.16
CA ILE A 17 6.27 -32.05 17.56
C ILE A 17 6.85 -31.26 16.38
N VAL A 18 6.87 -31.82 15.17
CA VAL A 18 7.32 -31.13 13.95
C VAL A 18 6.38 -29.98 13.59
N GLN A 19 5.06 -30.19 13.69
CA GLN A 19 4.05 -29.14 13.49
C GLN A 19 4.16 -28.00 14.52
N SER A 20 4.37 -28.31 15.81
CA SER A 20 4.54 -27.28 16.84
C SER A 20 5.84 -26.49 16.70
N ARG A 21 6.95 -27.14 16.28
CA ARG A 21 8.22 -26.46 15.95
C ARG A 21 8.11 -25.60 14.70
N SER A 22 7.43 -26.05 13.64
CA SER A 22 7.23 -25.26 12.42
C SER A 22 6.36 -24.02 12.67
N ILE A 23 5.30 -24.13 13.47
CA ILE A 23 4.47 -22.99 13.90
C ILE A 23 5.29 -21.99 14.74
N ARG A 24 6.19 -22.46 15.61
CA ARG A 24 7.06 -21.58 16.42
C ARG A 24 8.07 -20.84 15.55
N SER A 25 8.66 -21.52 14.56
CA SER A 25 9.57 -20.92 13.57
C SER A 25 8.85 -19.92 12.67
N GLN A 26 7.64 -20.23 12.22
CA GLN A 26 6.77 -19.31 11.46
C GLN A 26 6.38 -18.09 12.28
N LYS A 27 5.99 -18.26 13.56
CA LYS A 27 5.71 -17.14 14.47
C LYS A 27 6.96 -16.27 14.71
N LYS A 28 8.16 -16.86 14.72
CA LYS A 28 9.42 -16.14 14.86
C LYS A 28 9.73 -15.32 13.60
N LEU A 29 9.51 -15.88 12.41
CA LEU A 29 9.60 -15.15 11.13
C LEU A 29 8.55 -14.02 11.07
N CYS A 30 7.28 -14.26 11.39
CA CYS A 30 6.26 -13.22 11.47
C CYS A 30 6.61 -12.12 12.49
N LYS A 31 7.27 -12.46 13.61
CA LYS A 31 7.78 -11.48 14.58
C LYS A 31 8.91 -10.63 13.99
N ILE A 32 9.82 -11.24 13.25
CA ILE A 32 10.90 -10.55 12.52
C ILE A 32 10.30 -9.57 11.49
N PHE A 33 9.26 -9.96 10.75
CA PHE A 33 8.53 -9.08 9.82
C PHE A 33 7.60 -8.04 10.50
N SER A 34 7.34 -8.18 11.80
CA SER A 34 6.56 -7.20 12.57
C SER A 34 7.42 -6.10 13.21
N ASN A 35 8.75 -6.21 13.10
CA ASN A 35 9.70 -5.18 13.52
C ASN A 35 9.70 -4.04 12.49
N LYS A 36 9.43 -2.80 12.93
CA LYS A 36 9.38 -1.57 12.12
C LYS A 36 10.61 -1.44 11.21
N TYR A 37 11.80 -1.75 11.74
CA TYR A 37 13.07 -1.68 11.00
C TYR A 37 13.20 -2.70 9.86
N ILE A 38 12.75 -3.93 10.07
CA ILE A 38 12.87 -4.99 9.05
C ILE A 38 11.78 -4.85 7.99
N ALA A 39 10.59 -4.38 8.37
CA ALA A 39 9.54 -4.01 7.42
C ALA A 39 9.99 -2.85 6.50
N GLN A 40 10.74 -1.88 7.03
CA GLN A 40 11.32 -0.78 6.26
C GLN A 40 12.34 -1.25 5.21
N CYS A 41 13.09 -2.33 5.44
CA CYS A 41 14.01 -2.88 4.43
C CYS A 41 13.32 -3.38 3.16
N PHE A 42 12.03 -3.71 3.20
CA PHE A 42 11.24 -4.13 2.04
C PHE A 42 10.46 -2.98 1.39
N ILE A 43 10.47 -1.80 2.01
CA ILE A 43 9.81 -0.60 1.50
C ILE A 43 10.83 0.14 0.61
N PRO A 44 10.56 0.32 -0.69
CA PRO A 44 11.44 1.10 -1.56
C PRO A 44 11.71 2.48 -0.96
N THR A 45 12.93 3.01 -1.11
CA THR A 45 13.35 4.27 -0.47
C THR A 45 12.36 5.42 -0.67
N ARG A 46 11.78 5.56 -1.87
CA ARG A 46 10.75 6.57 -2.18
C ARG A 46 9.47 6.36 -1.36
N LEU A 47 8.99 5.12 -1.26
CA LEU A 47 7.81 4.80 -0.45
C LEU A 47 8.08 5.07 1.04
N ASN A 48 9.30 4.84 1.52
CA ASN A 48 9.66 5.16 2.91
C ASN A 48 9.63 6.67 3.17
N ARG A 49 10.08 7.49 2.22
CA ARG A 49 10.00 8.95 2.32
C ARG A 49 8.56 9.46 2.33
N VAL A 50 7.70 8.95 1.44
CA VAL A 50 6.26 9.25 1.46
C VAL A 50 5.66 8.93 2.83
N LEU A 51 5.97 7.75 3.38
CA LEU A 51 5.46 7.33 4.68
C LEU A 51 5.97 8.17 5.85
N ASN A 52 7.25 8.57 5.82
CA ASN A 52 7.82 9.44 6.85
C ASN A 52 7.25 10.86 6.77
N ASN A 53 7.04 11.39 5.58
CA ASN A 53 6.44 12.70 5.39
C ASN A 53 4.96 12.72 5.79
N LEU A 54 4.20 11.65 5.49
CA LEU A 54 2.85 11.49 6.02
C LEU A 54 2.84 11.41 7.55
N HIS A 55 3.81 10.71 8.16
CA HIS A 55 3.96 10.66 9.61
C HIS A 55 4.24 12.05 10.21
N ARG A 56 5.12 12.85 9.60
CA ARG A 56 5.40 14.24 10.03
C ARG A 56 4.16 15.13 9.99
N LEU A 57 3.34 15.01 8.94
CA LEU A 57 2.07 15.74 8.83
C LEU A 57 1.08 15.27 9.90
N ALA A 58 0.97 13.96 10.13
CA ALA A 58 0.08 13.41 11.15
C ALA A 58 0.51 13.79 12.57
N GLU A 59 1.82 13.80 12.86
CA GLU A 59 2.37 14.24 14.15
C GLU A 59 2.05 15.72 14.40
N GLY A 60 2.24 16.58 13.39
CA GLY A 60 1.92 18.00 13.48
C GLY A 60 0.43 18.30 13.66
N PHE A 61 -0.45 17.47 13.08
CA PHE A 61 -1.90 17.60 13.22
C PHE A 61 -2.43 17.09 14.57
N LEU A 62 -1.95 15.93 15.01
CA LEU A 62 -2.46 15.26 16.21
C LEU A 62 -1.85 15.80 17.52
N ASP A 63 -0.72 16.52 17.43
CA ASP A 63 0.12 16.91 18.56
C ASP A 63 0.50 15.70 19.46
N ASN A 64 0.52 14.51 18.87
CA ASN A 64 0.76 13.24 19.55
C ASN A 64 1.51 12.25 18.65
N ASN A 65 2.80 12.08 18.92
CA ASN A 65 3.66 11.17 18.17
C ASN A 65 3.20 9.71 18.24
N GLN A 66 2.58 9.28 19.35
CA GLN A 66 2.13 7.88 19.50
C GLN A 66 1.00 7.52 18.53
N ASP A 67 0.08 8.46 18.26
CA ASP A 67 -1.03 8.22 17.35
C ASP A 67 -0.59 8.33 15.88
N ALA A 68 0.35 9.22 15.57
CA ALA A 68 1.02 9.26 14.27
C ALA A 68 1.80 7.95 13.99
N ASP A 69 2.55 7.45 14.97
CA ASP A 69 3.24 6.16 14.88
C ASP A 69 2.26 4.99 14.68
N ARG A 70 1.11 5.04 15.37
CA ARG A 70 0.04 4.05 15.25
C ARG A 70 -0.55 4.05 13.84
N LEU A 71 -0.80 5.21 13.25
CA LEU A 71 -1.24 5.35 11.86
C LEU A 71 -0.23 4.70 10.91
N LEU A 72 1.04 5.09 11.00
CA LEU A 72 2.10 4.57 10.14
C LEU A 72 2.23 3.04 10.24
N GLN A 73 2.20 2.49 11.46
CA GLN A 73 2.22 1.04 11.67
C GLN A 73 1.04 0.33 11.00
N LYS A 74 -0.17 0.92 11.04
CA LYS A 74 -1.35 0.34 10.41
C LYS A 74 -1.23 0.36 8.88
N ILE A 75 -0.69 1.43 8.30
CA ILE A 75 -0.42 1.53 6.85
C ILE A 75 0.55 0.43 6.43
N ILE A 76 1.71 0.32 7.08
CA ILE A 76 2.73 -0.70 6.77
C ILE A 76 2.15 -2.12 6.88
N LYS A 77 1.45 -2.42 7.99
CA LYS A 77 0.86 -3.76 8.21
C LYS A 77 -0.26 -4.08 7.20
N SER A 78 -0.96 -3.09 6.69
CA SER A 78 -2.02 -3.28 5.70
C SER A 78 -1.43 -3.46 4.30
N GLY A 79 -0.47 -2.62 3.91
CA GLY A 79 0.27 -2.74 2.66
C GLY A 79 1.01 -4.07 2.54
N PHE A 80 1.67 -4.54 3.60
CA PHE A 80 2.34 -5.84 3.60
C PHE A 80 1.35 -7.01 3.38
N LYS A 81 0.20 -6.99 4.07
CA LYS A 81 -0.84 -8.01 3.86
C LYS A 81 -1.38 -7.99 2.44
N PHE A 82 -1.60 -6.80 1.88
CA PHE A 82 -2.02 -6.63 0.50
C PHE A 82 -1.00 -7.21 -0.47
N HIS A 83 0.29 -6.90 -0.28
CA HIS A 83 1.39 -7.44 -1.08
C HIS A 83 1.45 -8.98 -1.02
N VAL A 84 1.28 -9.58 0.17
CA VAL A 84 1.24 -11.05 0.32
C VAL A 84 0.09 -11.66 -0.48
N LEU A 85 -1.11 -11.08 -0.42
CA LEU A 85 -2.26 -11.55 -1.20
C LEU A 85 -2.03 -11.42 -2.72
N TYR A 86 -1.40 -10.33 -3.14
CA TYR A 86 -1.04 -10.09 -4.54
C TYR A 86 -0.01 -11.11 -5.04
N ARG A 87 1.09 -11.30 -4.31
CA ARG A 87 2.18 -12.23 -4.67
C ARG A 87 1.73 -13.69 -4.68
N ASN A 88 0.85 -14.07 -3.75
CA ASN A 88 0.28 -15.42 -3.69
C ASN A 88 -0.84 -15.65 -4.70
N ARG A 89 -1.03 -14.74 -5.67
CA ARG A 89 -1.95 -14.91 -6.80
C ARG A 89 -3.44 -15.04 -6.43
N ILE A 90 -3.81 -14.71 -5.19
CA ILE A 90 -5.20 -14.83 -4.72
C ILE A 90 -6.09 -13.77 -5.38
N ILE A 91 -5.63 -12.52 -5.42
CA ILE A 91 -6.38 -11.38 -5.98
C ILE A 91 -6.33 -11.36 -7.53
N PRO A 92 -5.17 -11.45 -8.20
CA PRO A 92 -5.09 -11.24 -9.65
C PRO A 92 -5.69 -12.37 -10.51
N PHE A 93 -6.02 -13.54 -9.95
CA PHE A 93 -6.58 -14.68 -10.68
C PHE A 93 -8.10 -14.84 -10.56
N SER A 94 -8.76 -13.99 -9.77
CA SER A 94 -10.22 -13.81 -9.86
C SER A 94 -10.55 -12.72 -10.88
N PRO A 95 -11.47 -12.96 -11.85
CA PRO A 95 -11.92 -11.94 -12.80
C PRO A 95 -12.42 -10.65 -12.11
N ASP A 96 -13.15 -10.80 -11.00
CA ASP A 96 -13.64 -9.69 -10.21
C ASP A 96 -12.50 -8.98 -9.46
N GLY A 97 -11.55 -9.74 -8.93
CA GLY A 97 -10.36 -9.20 -8.25
C GLY A 97 -9.56 -8.30 -9.19
N ARG A 98 -9.26 -8.77 -10.41
CA ARG A 98 -8.51 -7.98 -11.39
C ARG A 98 -9.23 -6.69 -11.78
N ARG A 99 -10.56 -6.75 -12.02
CA ARG A 99 -11.37 -5.56 -12.32
C ARG A 99 -11.37 -4.55 -11.18
N LEU A 100 -11.46 -5.02 -9.93
CA LEU A 100 -11.36 -4.14 -8.76
C LEU A 100 -9.98 -3.49 -8.63
N MET A 101 -8.90 -4.15 -9.05
CA MET A 101 -7.54 -3.58 -9.01
C MET A 101 -7.39 -2.44 -10.01
N MET A 102 -7.90 -2.64 -11.24
CA MET A 102 -7.89 -1.58 -12.24
C MET A 102 -8.68 -0.36 -11.76
N LYS A 103 -9.88 -0.57 -11.21
CA LYS A 103 -10.67 0.51 -10.62
C LYS A 103 -9.95 1.20 -9.46
N LEU A 104 -9.32 0.44 -8.57
CA LEU A 104 -8.57 1.01 -7.46
C LEU A 104 -7.40 1.86 -7.96
N ARG A 105 -6.65 1.38 -8.96
CA ARG A 105 -5.58 2.15 -9.62
C ARG A 105 -6.10 3.46 -10.19
N ASP A 106 -7.19 3.42 -10.94
CA ASP A 106 -7.76 4.61 -11.57
C ASP A 106 -8.24 5.63 -10.53
N GLU A 107 -8.84 5.16 -9.43
CA GLU A 107 -9.21 6.03 -8.31
C GLU A 107 -7.98 6.62 -7.60
N PHE A 108 -6.88 5.87 -7.45
CA PHE A 108 -5.63 6.40 -6.90
C PHE A 108 -5.01 7.49 -7.80
N ILE A 109 -5.06 7.33 -9.13
CA ILE A 109 -4.58 8.35 -10.07
C ILE A 109 -5.40 9.64 -9.91
N LEU A 110 -6.72 9.52 -9.78
CA LEU A 110 -7.59 10.68 -9.52
C LEU A 110 -7.30 11.34 -8.17
N VAL A 111 -7.12 10.55 -7.11
CA VAL A 111 -6.72 11.06 -5.78
C VAL A 111 -5.41 11.83 -5.87
N PHE A 112 -4.40 11.27 -6.54
CA PHE A 112 -3.12 11.94 -6.74
C PHE A 112 -3.27 13.26 -7.50
N ALA A 113 -4.01 13.28 -8.61
CA ALA A 113 -4.27 14.50 -9.37
C ALA A 113 -4.97 15.57 -8.52
N MET A 114 -5.89 15.19 -7.63
CA MET A 114 -6.54 16.11 -6.70
C MET A 114 -5.57 16.66 -5.64
N ILE A 115 -4.66 15.84 -5.11
CA ILE A 115 -3.62 16.28 -4.16
C ILE A 115 -2.69 17.30 -4.84
N VAL A 116 -2.25 17.02 -6.06
CA VAL A 116 -1.43 17.96 -6.86
C VAL A 116 -2.19 19.27 -7.06
N ALA A 117 -3.43 19.20 -7.54
CA ALA A 117 -4.25 20.39 -7.76
C ALA A 117 -4.45 21.20 -6.47
N LEU A 118 -4.72 20.56 -5.33
CA LEU A 118 -4.86 21.25 -4.05
C LEU A 118 -3.58 21.96 -3.61
N ASN A 119 -2.40 21.41 -3.90
CA ASN A 119 -1.11 22.00 -3.52
C ASN A 119 -0.73 23.23 -4.35
N TYR A 120 -1.24 23.37 -5.58
CA TYR A 120 -0.86 24.45 -6.50
C TYR A 120 -2.01 25.41 -6.84
N LEU A 121 -3.23 25.18 -6.33
CA LEU A 121 -4.37 26.07 -6.55
C LEU A 121 -4.48 27.11 -5.43
N ASP A 122 -4.32 28.39 -5.78
CA ASP A 122 -4.47 29.53 -4.85
C ASP A 122 -5.91 30.10 -4.85
N LEU A 123 -6.92 29.24 -4.94
CA LEU A 123 -8.34 29.63 -4.97
C LEU A 123 -9.16 28.90 -3.91
N ILE A 124 -9.38 29.58 -2.77
CA ILE A 124 -10.03 29.04 -1.56
C ILE A 124 -11.36 28.32 -1.84
N PHE A 125 -12.24 28.92 -2.66
CA PHE A 125 -13.54 28.31 -3.00
C PHE A 125 -13.38 26.97 -3.74
N ILE A 126 -12.41 26.90 -4.65
CA ILE A 126 -12.12 25.68 -5.42
C ILE A 126 -11.45 24.64 -4.52
N GLN A 127 -10.52 25.05 -3.65
CA GLN A 127 -9.86 24.17 -2.68
C GLN A 127 -10.89 23.46 -1.79
N TYR A 128 -11.85 24.17 -1.21
CA TYR A 128 -12.87 23.55 -0.35
C TYR A 128 -13.73 22.51 -1.11
N SER A 129 -14.15 22.83 -2.34
CA SER A 129 -14.90 21.89 -3.17
C SER A 129 -14.07 20.66 -3.55
N LEU A 130 -12.79 20.87 -3.85
CA LEU A 130 -11.85 19.82 -4.25
C LEU A 130 -11.46 18.92 -3.07
N GLN A 131 -11.25 19.47 -1.87
CA GLN A 131 -11.07 18.70 -0.63
C GLN A 131 -12.26 17.78 -0.37
N ARG A 132 -13.50 18.28 -0.50
CA ARG A 132 -14.70 17.43 -0.36
C ARG A 132 -14.79 16.35 -1.43
N LYS A 133 -14.28 16.58 -2.64
CA LYS A 133 -14.18 15.54 -3.68
C LYS A 133 -13.11 14.51 -3.33
N LEU A 134 -11.95 14.96 -2.84
CA LEU A 134 -10.85 14.11 -2.38
C LEU A 134 -11.31 13.17 -1.25
N GLN A 135 -12.03 13.66 -0.24
CA GLN A 135 -12.59 12.84 0.84
C GLN A 135 -13.45 11.69 0.29
N ARG A 136 -14.38 11.99 -0.61
CA ARG A 136 -15.25 10.99 -1.24
C ARG A 136 -14.45 9.95 -2.04
N LYS A 137 -13.39 10.39 -2.71
CA LYS A 137 -12.51 9.52 -3.50
C LYS A 137 -11.67 8.60 -2.62
N LEU A 138 -11.11 9.11 -1.52
CA LEU A 138 -10.43 8.30 -0.51
C LEU A 138 -11.37 7.25 0.10
N ARG A 139 -12.61 7.64 0.46
CA ARG A 139 -13.65 6.71 0.94
C ARG A 139 -14.02 5.66 -0.11
N HIS A 140 -14.02 6.01 -1.39
CA HIS A 140 -14.22 5.03 -2.46
C HIS A 140 -13.03 4.05 -2.57
N CYS A 141 -11.79 4.53 -2.48
CA CYS A 141 -10.60 3.67 -2.41
C CYS A 141 -10.68 2.69 -1.23
N GLN A 142 -11.11 3.15 -0.05
CA GLN A 142 -11.34 2.30 1.12
C GLN A 142 -12.32 1.15 0.80
N GLN A 143 -13.47 1.46 0.20
CA GLN A 143 -14.48 0.47 -0.16
C GLN A 143 -13.96 -0.54 -1.18
N LEU A 144 -13.20 -0.08 -2.19
CA LEU A 144 -12.55 -0.96 -3.15
C LEU A 144 -11.56 -1.88 -2.43
N ILE A 145 -10.66 -1.35 -1.59
CA ILE A 145 -9.70 -2.16 -0.83
C ILE A 145 -10.42 -3.20 0.04
N ARG A 146 -11.52 -2.84 0.70
CA ARG A 146 -12.31 -3.79 1.51
C ARG A 146 -12.89 -4.93 0.67
N ARG A 147 -13.41 -4.63 -0.53
CA ARG A 147 -13.90 -5.67 -1.47
C ARG A 147 -12.76 -6.57 -1.96
N ILE A 148 -11.59 -5.99 -2.20
CA ILE A 148 -10.41 -6.70 -2.68
C ILE A 148 -9.88 -7.69 -1.64
N ILE A 149 -9.74 -7.23 -0.39
CA ILE A 149 -9.27 -8.09 0.69
C ILE A 149 -10.35 -9.06 1.16
N GLY A 150 -11.63 -8.75 0.93
CA GLY A 150 -12.80 -9.61 1.15
C GLY A 150 -12.73 -10.40 2.46
N ASN A 151 -13.08 -11.69 2.37
CA ASN A 151 -12.94 -12.65 3.46
C ASN A 151 -11.53 -13.26 3.54
N HIS A 152 -10.57 -12.80 2.73
CA HIS A 152 -9.20 -13.31 2.75
C HIS A 152 -8.41 -12.79 3.95
N LEU A 153 -8.85 -11.68 4.57
CA LEU A 153 -8.21 -11.11 5.76
C LEU A 153 -9.17 -11.06 6.95
N THR A 154 -8.58 -11.05 8.15
CA THR A 154 -9.30 -10.98 9.42
C THR A 154 -9.99 -9.63 9.62
N GLN A 155 -11.00 -9.57 10.49
CA GLN A 155 -11.67 -8.32 10.90
C GLN A 155 -10.66 -7.24 11.32
N LYS A 156 -9.63 -7.63 12.09
CA LYS A 156 -8.52 -6.73 12.46
C LYS A 156 -7.79 -6.07 11.27
N SER A 157 -7.81 -6.65 10.07
CA SER A 157 -7.30 -5.98 8.87
C SER A 157 -8.28 -4.95 8.34
N HIS A 158 -9.57 -5.25 8.33
CA HIS A 158 -10.62 -4.29 7.95
C HIS A 158 -10.61 -3.08 8.89
N ASP A 159 -10.56 -3.29 10.21
CA ASP A 159 -10.50 -2.19 11.19
C ASP A 159 -9.25 -1.32 11.03
N ARG A 160 -8.15 -1.88 10.49
CA ARG A 160 -6.94 -1.12 10.18
C ARG A 160 -7.12 -0.26 8.95
N ILE A 161 -7.74 -0.80 7.89
CA ILE A 161 -8.09 -0.03 6.70
C ILE A 161 -9.03 1.12 7.08
N ASP A 162 -10.03 0.85 7.91
CA ASP A 162 -10.98 1.87 8.36
C ASP A 162 -10.26 2.99 9.11
N PHE A 163 -9.46 2.66 10.12
CA PHE A 163 -8.66 3.65 10.83
C PHE A 163 -7.79 4.52 9.91
N ILE A 164 -7.13 3.92 8.90
CA ILE A 164 -6.27 4.67 7.98
C ILE A 164 -7.09 5.65 7.15
N PHE A 165 -8.19 5.18 6.56
CA PHE A 165 -9.01 5.98 5.66
C PHE A 165 -9.84 7.02 6.40
N ASP A 166 -10.31 6.72 7.61
CA ASP A 166 -10.96 7.70 8.47
C ASP A 166 -10.02 8.86 8.78
N PHE A 167 -8.74 8.59 9.05
CA PHE A 167 -7.74 9.64 9.29
C PHE A 167 -7.39 10.45 8.02
N ILE A 168 -6.98 9.79 6.93
CA ILE A 168 -6.50 10.53 5.74
C ILE A 168 -7.62 11.23 4.97
N SER A 169 -8.88 10.88 5.24
CA SER A 169 -10.06 11.56 4.68
C SER A 169 -10.75 12.49 5.68
N ASP A 170 -10.16 12.70 6.85
CA ASP A 170 -10.66 13.66 7.83
C ASP A 170 -10.63 15.08 7.27
N ALA A 171 -11.70 15.84 7.51
CA ALA A 171 -11.85 17.17 6.93
C ALA A 171 -10.85 18.17 7.52
N ASP A 172 -10.59 18.08 8.82
CA ASP A 172 -9.69 18.98 9.53
C ASP A 172 -8.24 18.66 9.21
N PHE A 173 -7.90 17.36 9.09
CA PHE A 173 -6.59 16.93 8.59
C PHE A 173 -6.33 17.44 7.17
N LEU A 174 -7.30 17.31 6.26
CA LEU A 174 -7.13 17.81 4.88
C LEU A 174 -7.03 19.33 4.82
N ALA A 175 -7.79 20.05 5.65
CA ALA A 175 -7.65 21.50 5.77
C ALA A 175 -6.24 21.87 6.27
N TYR A 176 -5.74 21.17 7.29
CA TYR A 176 -4.41 21.38 7.87
C TYR A 176 -3.26 21.14 6.87
N ILE A 177 -3.29 20.07 6.08
CA ILE A 177 -2.18 19.76 5.16
C ILE A 177 -2.15 20.67 3.92
N PHE A 178 -3.30 21.20 3.50
CA PHE A 178 -3.42 22.08 2.32
C PHE A 178 -3.62 23.55 2.69
N ASP A 179 -3.36 23.91 3.94
CA ASP A 179 -3.34 25.30 4.36
C ASP A 179 -2.14 26.03 3.73
N SER A 180 -2.42 26.98 2.84
CA SER A 180 -1.41 27.77 2.14
C SER A 180 -0.58 28.67 3.07
N GLU A 181 -1.08 28.98 4.27
CA GLU A 181 -0.33 29.76 5.26
C GLU A 181 0.75 28.92 5.95
N LEU A 182 0.59 27.59 5.95
CA LEU A 182 1.53 26.64 6.55
C LEU A 182 2.59 26.19 5.54
N THR A 183 3.55 27.07 5.25
CA THR A 183 4.66 26.82 4.28
C THR A 183 5.41 25.51 4.52
N ARG A 184 5.56 25.09 5.78
CA ARG A 184 6.16 23.79 6.13
C ARG A 184 5.33 22.61 5.62
N ASN A 185 4.00 22.65 5.74
CA ASN A 185 3.13 21.57 5.29
C ASN A 185 3.13 21.48 3.77
N HIS A 186 3.08 22.63 3.09
CA HIS A 186 3.18 22.73 1.64
C HIS A 186 4.46 22.06 1.10
N ALA A 187 5.62 22.37 1.67
CA ALA A 187 6.89 21.75 1.30
C ALA A 187 6.90 20.21 1.51
N ILE A 188 6.32 19.74 2.62
CA ILE A 188 6.23 18.29 2.89
C ILE A 188 5.28 17.60 1.89
N ILE A 189 4.18 18.24 1.51
CA ILE A 189 3.25 17.73 0.49
C ILE A 189 3.91 17.71 -0.88
N GLU A 190 4.73 18.72 -1.23
CA GLU A 190 5.50 18.74 -2.47
C GLU A 190 6.48 17.55 -2.55
N GLU A 191 7.23 17.27 -1.47
CA GLU A 191 8.08 16.07 -1.40
C GLU A 191 7.27 14.77 -1.56
N ILE A 192 6.07 14.69 -0.97
CA ILE A 192 5.16 13.55 -1.14
C ILE A 192 4.72 13.43 -2.61
N ILE A 193 4.34 14.54 -3.25
CA ILE A 193 3.90 14.58 -4.64
C ILE A 193 5.00 14.05 -5.56
N ASP A 194 6.24 14.51 -5.38
CA ASP A 194 7.35 14.11 -6.23
C ASP A 194 7.69 12.62 -6.08
N ASP A 195 7.71 12.11 -4.85
CA ASP A 195 7.95 10.69 -4.63
C ASP A 195 6.79 9.80 -5.11
N LEU A 196 5.54 10.23 -4.93
CA LEU A 196 4.37 9.52 -5.47
C LEU A 196 4.37 9.53 -7.00
N ARG A 197 4.71 10.66 -7.64
CA ARG A 197 4.83 10.75 -9.10
C ARG A 197 5.83 9.71 -9.62
N ALA A 198 7.02 9.66 -9.03
CA ALA A 198 8.04 8.69 -9.40
C ALA A 198 7.58 7.24 -9.19
N LEU A 199 6.97 6.93 -8.03
CA LEU A 199 6.45 5.60 -7.72
C LEU A 199 5.36 5.14 -8.70
N MET A 200 4.48 6.05 -9.12
CA MET A 200 3.45 5.73 -10.11
C MET A 200 4.07 5.46 -11.48
N SER A 201 5.02 6.28 -11.94
CA SER A 201 5.73 6.05 -13.19
C SER A 201 6.44 4.69 -13.20
N ASP A 202 7.15 4.37 -12.12
CA ASP A 202 7.83 3.08 -11.94
C ASP A 202 6.83 1.91 -11.95
N ALA A 203 5.68 2.05 -11.30
CA ALA A 203 4.64 1.02 -11.25
C ALA A 203 3.99 0.79 -12.63
N LEU A 204 3.77 1.85 -13.41
CA LEU A 204 3.27 1.74 -14.78
C LEU A 204 4.27 1.02 -15.68
N LEU A 205 5.56 1.36 -15.57
CA LEU A 205 6.64 0.70 -16.28
C LEU A 205 6.73 -0.79 -15.94
N ALA A 206 6.62 -1.15 -14.65
CA ALA A 206 6.64 -2.54 -14.21
C ALA A 206 5.43 -3.33 -14.75
N LEU A 207 4.23 -2.76 -14.70
CA LEU A 207 3.01 -3.39 -15.24
C LEU A 207 3.10 -3.60 -16.76
N LEU A 208 3.65 -2.63 -17.49
CA LEU A 208 3.90 -2.76 -18.93
C LEU A 208 4.96 -3.83 -19.21
N SER A 209 6.05 -3.84 -18.44
CA SER A 209 7.09 -4.86 -18.55
C SER A 209 6.55 -6.27 -18.29
N ASP A 210 5.73 -6.45 -17.25
CA ASP A 210 5.12 -7.73 -16.91
C ASP A 210 4.09 -8.17 -17.97
N ALA A 211 3.27 -7.25 -18.47
CA ALA A 211 2.30 -7.52 -19.52
C ALA A 211 2.98 -7.93 -20.83
N LEU A 212 4.05 -7.22 -21.22
CA LEU A 212 4.83 -7.54 -22.40
C LEU A 212 5.65 -8.81 -22.23
N SER A 213 6.17 -9.07 -21.04
CA SER A 213 6.84 -10.33 -20.70
C SER A 213 5.92 -11.53 -20.81
N ALA A 214 4.63 -11.35 -20.49
CA ALA A 214 3.60 -12.37 -20.66
C ALA A 214 3.14 -12.55 -22.11
N LEU A 215 3.36 -11.54 -22.98
CA LEU A 215 2.93 -11.52 -24.38
C LEU A 215 4.06 -11.85 -25.38
N MET A 216 5.33 -11.68 -25.00
CA MET A 216 6.47 -11.74 -25.92
C MET A 216 7.47 -12.86 -25.58
N PRO A 217 8.00 -13.58 -26.58
CA PRO A 217 9.14 -14.49 -26.40
C PRO A 217 10.36 -13.77 -25.82
N ASP A 218 11.17 -14.46 -25.01
CA ASP A 218 12.26 -13.87 -24.21
C ASP A 218 13.29 -13.07 -25.03
N SER A 219 13.45 -13.40 -26.32
CA SER A 219 14.34 -12.72 -27.27
C SER A 219 13.95 -11.27 -27.61
N LEU A 220 12.67 -10.90 -27.50
CA LEU A 220 12.17 -9.53 -27.78
C LEU A 220 12.07 -8.66 -26.52
N ARG A 221 12.19 -9.28 -25.33
CA ARG A 221 12.00 -8.61 -24.04
C ARG A 221 13.10 -7.59 -23.72
N VAL A 222 14.32 -7.87 -24.17
CA VAL A 222 15.50 -7.00 -23.95
C VAL A 222 15.41 -5.71 -24.79
N LEU A 223 14.89 -5.81 -26.02
CA LEU A 223 14.86 -4.69 -26.96
C LEU A 223 13.77 -3.64 -26.59
N MET A 224 12.66 -4.09 -26.02
CA MET A 224 11.51 -3.22 -25.70
C MET A 224 11.60 -2.56 -24.31
N SER A 225 12.37 -3.15 -23.37
CA SER A 225 12.53 -2.60 -22.01
C SER A 225 13.08 -1.18 -22.02
N ASP A 226 14.08 -0.90 -22.88
CA ASP A 226 14.72 0.41 -22.96
C ASP A 226 13.86 1.42 -23.74
N ALA A 227 13.19 0.97 -24.81
CA ALA A 227 12.29 1.82 -25.60
C ALA A 227 11.05 2.28 -24.81
N LEU A 228 10.46 1.41 -23.99
CA LEU A 228 9.31 1.77 -23.14
C LEU A 228 9.68 2.64 -21.95
N ARG A 229 10.88 2.44 -21.38
CA ARG A 229 11.41 3.35 -20.35
C ARG A 229 11.54 4.77 -20.88
N VAL A 230 12.00 4.94 -22.12
CA VAL A 230 12.08 6.26 -22.76
C VAL A 230 10.68 6.82 -23.04
N PHE A 231 9.80 6.03 -23.67
CA PHE A 231 8.46 6.49 -24.06
C PHE A 231 7.56 6.91 -22.88
N VAL A 232 7.52 6.15 -21.79
CA VAL A 232 6.70 6.48 -20.61
C VAL A 232 7.27 7.67 -19.83
N ARG A 233 8.59 7.81 -19.82
CA ARG A 233 9.26 8.98 -19.23
C ARG A 233 8.92 10.26 -19.98
N ASP A 234 8.82 10.19 -21.30
CA ASP A 234 8.53 11.36 -22.15
C ASP A 234 7.03 11.70 -22.22
N SER A 235 6.15 10.74 -21.92
CA SER A 235 4.67 10.94 -21.95
C SER A 235 4.09 11.49 -20.63
N LEU A 236 4.90 11.62 -19.58
CA LEU A 236 4.50 12.09 -18.24
C LEU A 236 5.14 13.45 -17.87
N ILE A 237 5.77 14.11 -18.85
CA ILE A 237 6.16 15.54 -18.83
C ILE A 237 4.99 16.35 -19.38
#